data_AF-A0A7J5PHT9-F1
#
_entry.id   AF-A0A7J5PHT9-F1
#
_cell.length_a   1.000
_cell.length_b   1.000
_cell.length_c   1.000
_cell.angle_alpha   90.00
_cell.angle_beta   90.00
_cell.angle_gamma   90.00
#
_symmetry.space_group_name_H-M   'P 1'
#
loop_
_entity.id
_entity.type
_entity.pdbx_description
1 polymer ?
#
loop_
_entity_poly.entity_id
_entity_poly.type
_entity_poly.pdbx_seq_one_letter_code
_entity_poly.pdbx_strand_id
1 'polypeptide(L)'
;KTCFPRAMQVIDRFHVQKLVYEAVQELRITYRWQVIKEENKAMKAAKEKGEVHKAEEFENGDTLRQLLARSRYLLFKSPDKWTKSQKIRAELLFKQF
;
A
#
# COMPACT_ATOMS: atom_id res chain seq x y z
N LYS A 1 12.41 45.22 15.04
CA LYS A 1 10.93 45.17 15.01
C LYS A 1 10.52 43.70 14.95
N THR A 2 9.87 43.18 16.00
CA THR A 2 9.25 41.86 16.00
C THR A 2 7.78 42.01 15.65
N CYS A 3 7.36 41.49 14.50
CA CYS A 3 5.96 41.45 14.12
C CYS A 3 5.29 40.28 14.88
N PHE A 4 4.14 40.54 15.51
CA PHE A 4 3.30 39.56 16.24
C PHE A 4 3.97 38.88 17.46
N PRO A 5 4.29 39.64 18.52
CA PRO A 5 4.97 39.12 19.73
C PRO A 5 4.16 38.09 20.54
N ARG A 6 2.87 37.91 20.23
CA ARG A 6 1.98 36.93 20.86
C ARG A 6 1.57 35.77 19.94
N ALA A 7 2.09 35.72 18.70
CA ALA A 7 1.78 34.62 17.80
C ALA A 7 2.53 33.35 18.21
N MET A 8 1.84 32.20 18.14
CA MET A 8 2.42 30.89 18.36
C MET A 8 2.63 30.21 17.01
N GLN A 9 3.87 29.79 16.72
CA GLN A 9 4.14 28.95 15.55
C GLN A 9 3.59 27.55 15.82
N VAL A 10 2.76 27.06 14.91
CA VAL A 10 2.22 25.71 14.94
C VAL A 10 2.53 25.02 13.62
N ILE A 11 2.70 23.70 13.68
CA ILE A 11 2.95 22.90 12.50
C ILE A 11 1.64 22.76 11.72
N ASP A 12 1.68 22.97 10.40
CA ASP A 12 0.54 22.68 9.53
C ASP A 12 0.30 21.17 9.50
N ARG A 13 -0.71 20.72 10.26
CA ARG A 13 -1.11 19.32 10.35
C ARG A 13 -1.49 18.75 8.99
N PHE A 14 -2.15 19.51 8.13
CA PHE A 14 -2.60 19.01 6.83
C PHE A 14 -1.41 18.78 5.90
N HIS A 15 -0.42 19.68 5.95
CA HIS A 15 0.81 19.53 5.18
C HIS A 15 1.58 18.27 5.61
N VAL A 16 1.76 18.07 6.92
CA VAL A 16 2.47 16.88 7.44
C VAL A 16 1.71 15.60 7.08
N GLN A 17 0.39 15.57 7.24
CA GLN A 17 -0.41 14.40 6.86
C GLN A 17 -0.29 14.08 5.37
N LYS A 18 -0.34 15.10 4.51
CA LYS A 18 -0.17 14.93 3.07
C LYS A 18 1.18 14.28 2.73
N LEU A 19 2.28 14.79 3.32
CA LEU A 19 3.63 14.24 3.09
C LEU A 19 3.72 12.75 3.49
N VAL A 20 3.20 12.39 4.66
CA VAL A 20 3.19 11.00 5.12
C VAL A 20 2.38 10.12 4.18
N TYR A 21 1.21 10.58 3.75
CA TYR A 21 0.35 9.83 2.85
C TYR A 21 0.98 9.61 1.46
N GLU A 22 1.62 10.63 0.90
CA GLU A 22 2.32 10.53 -0.39
C GLU A 22 3.48 9.52 -0.29
N ALA A 23 4.33 9.61 0.74
CA ALA A 23 5.43 8.68 0.94
C ALA A 23 4.97 7.22 1.08
N VAL A 24 3.92 6.99 1.87
CA VAL A 24 3.35 5.65 2.07
C VAL A 24 2.73 5.08 0.77
N GLN A 25 2.13 5.93 -0.06
CA GLN A 25 1.67 5.48 -1.38
C GLN A 25 2.79 5.12 -2.34
N GLU A 26 3.85 5.92 -2.36
CA GLU A 26 5.02 5.65 -3.20
C GLU A 26 5.66 4.32 -2.82
N LEU A 27 5.78 4.02 -1.53
CA LEU A 27 6.23 2.71 -1.05
C LEU A 27 5.34 1.57 -1.58
N ARG A 28 4.01 1.69 -1.43
CA ARG A 28 3.06 0.68 -1.93
C ARG A 28 3.18 0.48 -3.44
N ILE A 29 3.33 1.57 -4.21
CA ILE A 29 3.49 1.52 -5.67
C ILE A 29 4.80 0.80 -6.01
N THR A 30 5.89 1.12 -5.32
CA THR A 30 7.20 0.48 -5.48
C THR A 30 7.12 -1.03 -5.23
N TYR A 31 6.54 -1.46 -4.11
CA TYR A 31 6.33 -2.88 -3.82
C TYR A 31 5.47 -3.56 -4.89
N ARG A 32 4.41 -2.89 -5.37
CA ARG A 32 3.56 -3.46 -6.42
C ARG A 32 4.34 -3.68 -7.73
N TRP A 33 5.22 -2.76 -8.11
CA TRP A 33 6.09 -2.94 -9.27
C TRP A 33 7.09 -4.09 -9.08
N GLN A 34 7.64 -4.25 -7.89
CA GLN A 34 8.52 -5.39 -7.58
C GLN A 34 7.78 -6.72 -7.73
N VAL A 35 6.58 -6.84 -7.15
CA VAL A 35 5.75 -8.04 -7.27
C VAL A 35 5.39 -8.34 -8.72
N ILE A 36 5.03 -7.34 -9.52
CA ILE A 36 4.76 -7.53 -10.96
C ILE A 36 6.01 -8.04 -11.69
N LYS A 37 7.19 -7.50 -11.37
CA LYS A 37 8.46 -7.92 -11.97
C LYS A 37 8.78 -9.38 -11.62
N GLU A 38 8.54 -9.78 -10.38
CA GLU A 38 8.74 -11.16 -9.91
C GLU A 38 7.73 -12.13 -10.53
N GLU A 39 6.44 -11.77 -10.56
CA GLU A 39 5.40 -12.55 -11.26
C GLU A 39 5.77 -12.75 -12.73
N ASN A 40 6.24 -11.71 -13.42
CA ASN A 40 6.66 -11.82 -14.82
C ASN A 40 7.86 -12.76 -15.01
N LYS A 41 8.82 -12.76 -14.09
CA LYS A 41 9.95 -13.71 -14.11
C LYS A 41 9.45 -15.14 -13.89
N ALA A 42 8.57 -15.35 -12.92
CA ALA A 42 8.01 -16.66 -12.61
C ALA A 42 7.15 -17.20 -13.77
N MET A 43 6.34 -16.35 -14.41
CA MET A 43 5.58 -16.70 -15.61
C MET A 43 6.49 -17.09 -16.78
N LYS A 44 7.60 -16.36 -16.99
CA LYS A 44 8.58 -16.69 -18.02
C LYS A 44 9.22 -18.05 -17.76
N ALA A 45 9.67 -18.30 -16.53
CA ALA A 45 10.27 -19.58 -16.14
C ALA A 45 9.30 -20.76 -16.25
N ALA A 46 8.03 -20.58 -15.86
CA ALA A 46 6.99 -21.60 -16.01
C ALA A 46 6.74 -21.90 -17.50
N LYS A 47 6.65 -20.86 -18.34
CA LYS A 47 6.48 -21.02 -19.78
C LYS A 47 7.65 -21.76 -20.44
N GLU A 48 8.88 -21.50 -20.02
CA GLU A 48 10.07 -22.23 -20.49
C GLU A 48 10.03 -23.72 -20.11
N LYS A 49 9.39 -24.07 -18.99
CA LYS A 49 9.17 -25.45 -18.55
C LYS A 49 7.89 -26.10 -19.13
N GLY A 50 7.06 -25.34 -19.84
CA GLY A 50 5.75 -25.80 -20.31
C GLY A 50 4.67 -25.87 -19.22
N GLU A 51 4.89 -25.24 -18.07
CA GLU A 51 3.96 -25.24 -16.93
C GLU A 51 3.10 -23.97 -16.91
N VAL A 52 1.91 -24.08 -16.29
CA VAL A 52 1.05 -22.92 -16.04
C VAL A 52 1.46 -22.26 -14.72
N HIS A 53 1.81 -20.97 -14.78
CA HIS A 53 2.08 -20.20 -13.56
C HIS A 53 0.78 -19.93 -12.79
N LYS A 54 0.73 -20.35 -11.52
CA LYS A 54 -0.35 -20.04 -10.59
C LYS A 54 0.19 -19.14 -9.48
N ALA A 55 -0.40 -17.96 -9.33
CA ALA A 55 -0.05 -17.04 -8.25
C ALA A 55 -0.63 -17.56 -6.92
N GLU A 56 0.09 -17.33 -5.82
CA GLU A 56 -0.41 -17.60 -4.48
C GLU A 56 -1.53 -16.61 -4.13
N GLU A 57 -2.61 -17.14 -3.56
CA GLU A 57 -3.78 -16.39 -3.13
C GLU A 57 -3.82 -16.38 -1.60
N PHE A 58 -4.16 -15.22 -1.02
CA PHE A 58 -4.41 -15.09 0.40
C PHE A 58 -5.79 -15.67 0.79
N GLU A 59 -6.05 -15.75 2.09
CA GLU A 59 -7.33 -16.23 2.64
C GLU A 59 -8.56 -15.47 2.10
N ASN A 60 -8.37 -14.22 1.65
CA ASN A 60 -9.42 -13.41 1.06
C ASN A 60 -9.55 -13.56 -0.47
N GLY A 61 -8.78 -14.46 -1.09
CA GLY A 61 -8.74 -14.70 -2.54
C GLY A 61 -7.99 -13.64 -3.35
N ASP A 62 -7.35 -12.65 -2.71
CA ASP A 62 -6.49 -11.70 -3.42
C ASP A 62 -5.12 -12.36 -3.68
N THR A 63 -4.50 -12.08 -4.83
CA THR A 63 -3.04 -12.28 -4.99
C THR A 63 -2.28 -11.11 -4.36
N LEU A 64 -0.97 -11.25 -4.12
CA LEU A 64 -0.14 -10.15 -3.62
C LEU A 64 -0.21 -8.87 -4.45
N ARG A 65 -0.22 -9.00 -5.79
CA ARG A 65 -0.43 -7.87 -6.69
C ARG A 65 -1.78 -7.19 -6.47
N GLN A 66 -2.85 -7.97 -6.28
CA GLN A 66 -4.19 -7.45 -6.06
C GLN A 66 -4.34 -6.81 -4.68
N LEU A 67 -3.76 -7.42 -3.63
CA LEU A 67 -3.71 -6.89 -2.28
C LEU A 67 -3.09 -5.48 -2.28
N LEU A 68 -1.91 -5.33 -2.89
CA LEU A 68 -1.24 -4.04 -3.02
C LEU A 68 -2.07 -3.03 -3.82
N ALA A 69 -2.76 -3.45 -4.88
CA ALA A 69 -3.63 -2.56 -5.66
C ALA A 69 -4.84 -2.06 -4.84
N ARG A 70 -5.53 -2.97 -4.13
CA ARG A 70 -6.75 -2.70 -3.38
C ARG A 70 -6.50 -2.00 -2.03
N SER A 71 -5.26 -2.02 -1.55
CA SER A 71 -4.85 -1.39 -0.30
C SER A 71 -4.63 0.12 -0.37
N ARG A 72 -4.80 0.76 -1.54
CA ARG A 72 -4.62 2.22 -1.70
C ARG A 72 -5.30 3.01 -0.59
N TYR A 73 -6.59 2.76 -0.38
CA TYR A 73 -7.44 3.56 0.50
C TYR A 73 -7.30 3.24 2.00
N LEU A 74 -6.61 2.15 2.35
CA LEU A 74 -6.34 1.81 3.76
C LEU A 74 -5.43 2.86 4.40
N LEU A 75 -4.45 3.31 3.64
CA LEU A 75 -3.38 4.18 4.14
C LEU A 75 -3.82 5.66 4.25
N PHE A 76 -5.05 6.00 3.88
CA PHE A 76 -5.58 7.37 3.89
C PHE A 76 -6.85 7.57 4.71
N LYS A 77 -7.52 6.48 5.11
CA LYS A 77 -8.78 6.55 5.85
C LYS A 77 -8.54 6.06 7.26
N SER A 78 -9.19 6.72 8.21
CA SER A 78 -9.19 6.25 9.60
C SER A 78 -9.78 4.82 9.69
N PRO A 79 -9.22 3.94 10.54
CA PRO A 79 -9.64 2.53 10.63
C PRO A 79 -11.11 2.31 10.97
N ASP A 80 -11.74 3.25 11.68
CA ASP A 80 -13.17 3.27 11.98
C ASP A 80 -14.05 3.34 10.72
N LYS A 81 -13.51 3.88 9.62
CA LYS A 81 -14.22 4.03 8.33
C LYS A 81 -13.96 2.89 7.36
N TRP A 82 -13.23 1.86 7.77
CA TRP A 82 -12.92 0.72 6.90
C TRP A 82 -14.08 -0.26 6.85
N THR A 83 -14.40 -0.72 5.63
CA THR A 83 -15.30 -1.86 5.44
C THR A 83 -14.66 -3.15 5.97
N LYS A 84 -15.45 -4.20 6.19
CA LYS A 84 -14.93 -5.51 6.65
C LYS A 84 -13.82 -6.03 5.74
N SER A 85 -14.01 -5.96 4.41
CA SER A 85 -12.99 -6.39 3.45
C SER A 85 -11.75 -5.50 3.43
N GLN A 86 -11.85 -4.24 3.84
CA GLN A 86 -10.71 -3.35 4.02
C GLN A 86 -9.91 -3.72 5.26
N LYS A 87 -10.57 -4.05 6.38
CA LYS A 87 -9.91 -4.53 7.60
C LYS A 87 -9.11 -5.81 7.34
N ILE A 88 -9.72 -6.80 6.69
CA ILE A 88 -9.04 -8.06 6.32
C ILE A 88 -7.81 -7.78 5.44
N ARG A 89 -7.95 -6.90 4.42
CA ARG A 89 -6.80 -6.53 3.57
C ARG A 89 -5.72 -5.79 4.35
N ALA A 90 -6.07 -4.95 5.32
CA ALA A 90 -5.10 -4.27 6.17
C ALA A 90 -4.29 -5.28 6.99
N GLU A 91 -4.97 -6.23 7.64
CA GLU A 91 -4.33 -7.29 8.40
C GLU A 91 -3.38 -8.12 7.52
N LEU A 92 -3.83 -8.54 6.33
CA LEU A 92 -2.98 -9.27 5.39
C LEU A 92 -1.80 -8.43 4.90
N LEU A 93 -2.00 -7.15 4.60
CA LEU A 93 -0.95 -6.25 4.13
C LEU A 93 0.15 -6.08 5.19
N PHE A 94 -0.22 -5.77 6.44
CA PHE A 94 0.73 -5.55 7.54
C PHE A 94 1.33 -6.85 8.09
N LYS A 95 0.76 -8.01 7.77
CA LYS A 95 1.39 -9.31 8.04
C LYS A 95 2.49 -9.64 7.03
N GLN A 96 2.34 -9.17 5.79
CA GLN A 96 3.27 -9.46 4.69
C GLN A 96 4.47 -8.50 4.63
N PHE A 97 4.32 -7.28 5.14
CA PHE A 97 5.31 -6.20 5.11
C PHE A 97 5.42 -5.53 6.47
#